data_AF-A0A497E9W9-F1
#
_entry.id   AF-A0A497E9W9-F1
#
_cell.length_a   1.000
_cell.length_b   1.000
_cell.length_c   1.000
_cell.angle_alpha   90.00
_cell.angle_beta   90.00
_cell.angle_gamma   90.00
#
_symmetry.space_group_name_H-M   'P 1'
#
loop_
_entity.id
_entity.type
_entity.pdbx_description
1 polymer ?
#
loop_
_entity_poly.entity_id
_entity_poly.type
_entity_poly.pdbx_seq_one_letter_code
_entity_poly.pdbx_strand_id
1 'polypeptide(L)'
;MKYQKIFVAVLSVIAAAGLLIAGVVGGSDVSYSEDYPMSDATRPTEEQLKAELTELQYEVTRCSGTEPPFANEYWNHKAPGIYVDVVSGEPLFSSLDKFDSGSGWPSFTKPLLQGTVVDIEDRSHGIVRTEVRSKGADSHLGHVFNDGPGPGGLRYCINSASLRFVAAENLEREGFGQFVPAFVEAGAIEVTDDDSVEVDKEPEASGTEEAILAAGCFWGVEHLFLDLDGVLSTEVGYIGGHTKNPTYRDVTTGRSGHAESVRLVFNPSKVSYSEILNYFFRLHDPTTRNRQHNDIGSQYRSAIFYLSEAQREAAEKVRAEVDRSDVFINPIVTEIVEAGPFWSAEEYHQEYLEKNPGGYMCHVLRD
;
A
#
# COMPACT_ATOMS: atom_id res chain seq x y z
N MET A 1 -1.26 -10.06 76.61
CA MET A 1 -1.52 -8.65 76.97
C MET A 1 -1.67 -7.87 75.67
N LYS A 2 -2.76 -7.20 75.29
CA LYS A 2 -4.07 -6.89 75.88
C LYS A 2 -5.11 -6.86 74.74
N TYR A 3 -6.33 -7.26 75.08
CA TYR A 3 -7.56 -7.03 74.33
C TYR A 3 -7.86 -5.54 74.11
N GLN A 4 -8.58 -5.18 73.04
CA GLN A 4 -9.96 -4.62 73.08
C GLN A 4 -10.34 -3.99 71.71
N LYS A 5 -11.40 -4.51 71.04
CA LYS A 5 -12.78 -3.94 70.92
C LYS A 5 -12.89 -2.92 69.75
N ILE A 6 -13.90 -2.90 68.86
CA ILE A 6 -15.36 -2.98 69.04
C ILE A 6 -16.00 -3.39 67.69
N PHE A 7 -17.09 -4.15 67.80
CA PHE A 7 -18.11 -4.44 66.77
C PHE A 7 -19.03 -3.22 66.61
N VAL A 8 -19.28 -2.73 65.39
CA VAL A 8 -20.52 -2.01 65.06
C VAL A 8 -21.04 -2.57 63.73
N ALA A 9 -22.21 -3.16 63.79
CA ALA A 9 -23.01 -3.59 62.64
C ALA A 9 -23.84 -2.42 62.12
N VAL A 10 -23.94 -2.25 60.80
CA VAL A 10 -25.12 -1.66 60.15
C VAL A 10 -25.43 -2.47 58.89
N LEU A 11 -26.66 -3.00 58.89
CA LEU A 11 -27.33 -3.73 57.83
C LEU A 11 -27.69 -2.83 56.63
N SER A 12 -28.09 -3.51 55.54
CA SER A 12 -28.95 -3.06 54.41
C SER A 12 -28.15 -2.45 53.24
N VAL A 13 -28.29 -2.82 51.95
CA VAL A 13 -29.46 -3.26 51.17
C VAL A 13 -29.01 -4.14 49.98
N ILE A 14 -29.92 -5.04 49.59
CA ILE A 14 -29.92 -6.01 48.49
C ILE A 14 -29.94 -5.37 47.08
N ALA A 15 -29.18 -5.95 46.14
CA ALA A 15 -29.56 -6.18 44.73
C ALA A 15 -28.56 -7.22 44.16
N ALA A 16 -28.91 -8.50 43.97
CA ALA A 16 -29.52 -9.09 42.77
C ALA A 16 -28.85 -8.57 41.46
N ALA A 17 -28.27 -9.37 40.58
CA ALA A 17 -28.50 -10.77 40.25
C ALA A 17 -27.24 -11.37 39.57
N GLY A 18 -27.04 -12.68 39.73
CA GLY A 18 -26.12 -13.45 38.90
C GLY A 18 -26.79 -13.88 37.60
N LEU A 19 -26.00 -14.00 36.53
CA LEU A 19 -26.27 -14.80 35.33
C LEU A 19 -24.89 -15.31 34.84
N LEU A 20 -24.55 -16.57 35.09
CA LEU A 20 -24.59 -17.67 34.10
C LEU A 20 -23.84 -17.32 32.81
N ILE A 21 -22.55 -17.67 32.79
CA ILE A 21 -21.75 -17.77 31.56
C ILE A 21 -22.16 -19.09 30.88
N ALA A 22 -23.08 -18.98 29.92
CA ALA A 22 -23.29 -20.03 28.92
C ALA A 22 -22.37 -19.73 27.74
N GLY A 23 -21.50 -20.68 27.41
CA GLY A 23 -20.66 -20.60 26.22
C GLY A 23 -21.51 -20.52 24.97
N VAL A 24 -21.26 -19.51 24.15
CA VAL A 24 -21.74 -19.43 22.77
C VAL A 24 -20.53 -19.67 21.88
N VAL A 25 -20.48 -20.87 21.32
CA VAL A 25 -19.82 -21.13 20.04
C VAL A 25 -20.79 -20.59 19.00
N GLY A 26 -20.42 -19.54 18.28
CA GLY A 26 -21.25 -18.96 17.24
C GLY A 26 -20.38 -18.16 16.29
N GLY A 27 -20.06 -18.75 15.13
CA GLY A 27 -19.53 -17.99 14.00
C GLY A 27 -20.54 -16.92 13.62
N SER A 28 -20.08 -15.68 13.54
CA SER A 28 -20.90 -14.56 13.10
C SER A 28 -21.08 -14.61 11.59
N ASP A 29 -22.23 -15.11 11.13
CA ASP A 29 -22.74 -14.82 9.79
C ASP A 29 -23.09 -13.32 9.73
N VAL A 30 -22.17 -12.52 9.21
CA VAL A 30 -22.38 -11.08 8.94
C VAL A 30 -23.33 -10.98 7.74
N SER A 31 -24.55 -10.48 7.97
CA SER A 31 -25.58 -10.37 6.93
C SER A 31 -25.41 -9.11 6.08
N TYR A 32 -25.59 -9.27 4.78
CA TYR A 32 -25.67 -8.22 3.75
C TYR A 32 -26.64 -7.09 4.15
N SER A 33 -26.19 -5.84 4.26
CA SER A 33 -27.08 -4.69 4.43
C SER A 33 -27.69 -4.28 3.08
N GLU A 34 -28.94 -3.82 3.09
CA GLU A 34 -29.67 -3.36 1.90
C GLU A 34 -29.09 -2.10 1.24
N ASP A 35 -27.97 -1.56 1.76
CA ASP A 35 -27.32 -0.34 1.27
C ASP A 35 -26.29 -0.58 0.15
N TYR A 36 -25.90 -1.84 -0.13
CA TYR A 36 -24.91 -2.19 -1.16
C TYR A 36 -25.43 -2.54 -2.58
N PRO A 37 -26.70 -2.91 -2.84
CA PRO A 37 -27.15 -3.02 -4.21
C PRO A 37 -27.34 -1.61 -4.77
N MET A 38 -26.40 -1.16 -5.61
CA MET A 38 -26.60 -0.03 -6.49
C MET A 38 -27.90 -0.25 -7.27
N SER A 39 -28.87 0.65 -7.10
CA SER A 39 -30.07 0.67 -7.94
C SER A 39 -29.67 0.81 -9.42
N ASP A 40 -30.51 0.35 -10.36
CA ASP A 40 -30.28 0.58 -11.80
C ASP A 40 -30.03 2.07 -12.12
N ALA A 41 -30.57 2.99 -11.31
CA ALA A 41 -30.43 4.44 -11.48
C ALA A 41 -29.07 4.99 -10.99
N THR A 42 -28.32 4.24 -10.19
CA THR A 42 -27.03 4.65 -9.61
C THR A 42 -25.84 3.97 -10.30
N ARG A 43 -26.05 3.03 -11.22
CA ARG A 43 -24.93 2.41 -11.95
C ARG A 43 -24.26 3.42 -12.89
N PRO A 44 -22.92 3.42 -12.99
CA PRO A 44 -22.21 4.28 -13.94
C PRO A 44 -22.65 4.00 -15.38
N THR A 45 -22.73 5.04 -16.21
CA THR A 45 -22.99 4.91 -17.64
C THR A 45 -21.80 4.28 -18.36
N GLU A 46 -22.00 3.76 -19.57
CA GLU A 46 -20.90 3.22 -20.39
C GLU A 46 -19.80 4.26 -20.65
N GLU A 47 -20.17 5.53 -20.80
CA GLU A 47 -19.24 6.63 -20.99
C GLU A 47 -18.43 6.92 -19.72
N GLN A 48 -19.05 6.86 -18.54
CA GLN A 48 -18.35 6.98 -17.26
C GLN A 48 -17.39 5.81 -17.04
N LEU A 49 -17.84 4.59 -17.30
CA LEU A 49 -17.00 3.39 -17.19
C LEU A 49 -15.77 3.46 -18.10
N LYS A 50 -15.90 3.95 -19.33
CA LYS A 50 -14.76 4.14 -20.25
C LYS A 50 -13.81 5.26 -19.83
N ALA A 51 -14.27 6.22 -19.05
CA ALA A 51 -13.44 7.32 -18.57
C ALA A 51 -12.71 6.98 -17.26
N GLU A 52 -13.33 6.14 -16.41
CA GLU A 52 -12.85 5.82 -15.07
C GLU A 52 -12.03 4.51 -15.04
N LEU A 53 -12.37 3.53 -15.87
CA LEU A 53 -11.67 2.25 -15.93
C LEU A 53 -10.52 2.29 -16.95
N THR A 54 -9.45 1.57 -16.64
CA THR A 54 -8.46 1.21 -17.66
C THR A 54 -9.08 0.35 -18.76
N GLU A 55 -8.44 0.29 -19.93
CA GLU A 55 -8.91 -0.54 -21.04
C GLU A 55 -9.11 -2.01 -20.63
N LEU A 56 -8.15 -2.58 -19.89
CA LEU A 56 -8.24 -3.95 -19.38
C LEU A 56 -9.38 -4.13 -18.37
N GLN A 57 -9.53 -3.20 -17.41
CA GLN A 57 -10.63 -3.26 -16.43
C GLN A 57 -11.99 -3.17 -17.13
N TYR A 58 -12.14 -2.31 -18.13
CA TYR A 58 -13.36 -2.21 -18.92
C TYR A 58 -13.62 -3.51 -19.72
N GLU A 59 -12.60 -4.03 -20.41
CA GLU A 59 -12.70 -5.26 -21.19
C GLU A 59 -13.10 -6.45 -20.31
N VAL A 60 -12.47 -6.60 -19.15
CA VAL A 60 -12.80 -7.66 -18.18
C VAL A 60 -14.21 -7.47 -17.65
N THR A 61 -14.50 -6.32 -17.02
CA THR A 61 -15.76 -6.14 -16.28
C THR A 61 -16.99 -6.03 -17.16
N ARG A 62 -16.90 -5.45 -18.36
CA ARG A 62 -18.05 -5.16 -19.24
C ARG A 62 -18.12 -6.04 -20.48
N CYS A 63 -16.98 -6.48 -21.01
CA CYS A 63 -16.92 -7.31 -22.22
C CYS A 63 -16.65 -8.79 -21.91
N SER A 64 -16.68 -9.19 -20.64
CA SER A 64 -16.38 -10.56 -20.19
C SER A 64 -15.01 -11.05 -20.65
N GLY A 65 -14.04 -10.13 -20.73
CA GLY A 65 -12.65 -10.42 -21.00
C GLY A 65 -11.98 -11.23 -19.88
N THR A 66 -10.78 -11.72 -20.14
CA THR A 66 -9.97 -12.43 -19.13
C THR A 66 -8.53 -11.94 -19.22
N GLU A 67 -7.98 -11.50 -18.10
CA GLU A 67 -6.60 -11.03 -18.03
C GLU A 67 -5.60 -12.20 -18.13
N PRO A 68 -4.34 -11.97 -18.52
CA PRO A 68 -3.35 -13.04 -18.59
C PRO A 68 -3.03 -13.67 -17.22
N PRO A 69 -2.86 -15.01 -17.14
CA PRO A 69 -2.42 -15.65 -15.91
C PRO A 69 -0.98 -15.26 -15.56
N PHE A 70 -0.67 -15.15 -14.27
CA PHE A 70 0.65 -14.80 -13.71
C PHE A 70 1.19 -13.41 -14.09
N ALA A 71 0.45 -12.65 -14.88
CA ALA A 71 0.78 -11.29 -15.28
C ALA A 71 -0.41 -10.37 -14.97
N ASN A 72 -0.83 -10.39 -13.71
CA ASN A 72 -1.90 -9.56 -13.18
C ASN A 72 -1.56 -9.10 -11.75
N GLU A 73 -2.36 -8.19 -11.20
CA GLU A 73 -2.02 -7.49 -9.95
C GLU A 73 -2.11 -8.39 -8.71
N TYR A 74 -3.10 -9.29 -8.66
CA TYR A 74 -3.45 -9.97 -7.40
C TYR A 74 -3.17 -11.48 -7.37
N TRP A 75 -2.60 -12.10 -8.40
CA TRP A 75 -2.30 -13.54 -8.37
C TRP A 75 -1.37 -13.92 -7.21
N ASN A 76 -0.27 -13.19 -7.00
CA ASN A 76 0.70 -13.43 -5.92
C ASN A 76 0.53 -12.52 -4.69
N HIS A 77 -0.46 -11.64 -4.69
CA HIS A 77 -0.72 -10.71 -3.60
C HIS A 77 -1.18 -11.44 -2.32
N LYS A 78 -0.59 -11.10 -1.16
CA LYS A 78 -0.82 -11.80 0.12
C LYS A 78 -1.11 -10.87 1.31
N ALA A 79 -1.22 -9.56 1.09
CA ALA A 79 -1.51 -8.64 2.19
C ALA A 79 -2.92 -8.89 2.78
N PRO A 80 -3.10 -8.68 4.10
CA PRO A 80 -4.39 -8.83 4.74
C PRO A 80 -5.32 -7.69 4.38
N GLY A 81 -6.58 -8.01 4.07
CA GLY A 81 -7.59 -7.08 3.58
C GLY A 81 -8.68 -7.75 2.76
N ILE A 82 -9.57 -6.94 2.18
CA ILE A 82 -10.67 -7.40 1.32
C ILE A 82 -10.47 -6.96 -0.12
N TYR A 83 -11.16 -7.62 -1.03
CA TYR A 83 -11.24 -7.27 -2.44
C TYR A 83 -12.66 -6.81 -2.76
N VAL A 84 -12.78 -5.61 -3.31
CA VAL A 84 -14.06 -4.99 -3.68
C VAL A 84 -14.19 -4.94 -5.20
N ASP A 85 -15.42 -4.87 -5.70
CA ASP A 85 -15.69 -4.62 -7.13
C ASP A 85 -15.10 -3.28 -7.54
N VAL A 86 -14.28 -3.28 -8.60
CA VAL A 86 -13.65 -2.05 -9.10
C VAL A 86 -14.68 -1.00 -9.57
N VAL A 87 -15.89 -1.43 -9.94
CA VAL A 87 -16.96 -0.54 -10.43
C VAL A 87 -17.85 -0.02 -9.31
N SER A 88 -18.35 -0.90 -8.44
CA SER A 88 -19.32 -0.51 -7.39
C SER A 88 -18.70 -0.27 -6.02
N GLY A 89 -17.49 -0.76 -5.76
CA GLY A 89 -16.93 -0.84 -4.42
C GLY A 89 -17.63 -1.86 -3.51
N GLU A 90 -18.55 -2.70 -4.04
CA GLU A 90 -19.19 -3.77 -3.27
C GLU A 90 -18.13 -4.77 -2.79
N PRO A 91 -18.11 -5.17 -1.51
CA PRO A 91 -17.09 -6.06 -1.00
C PRO A 91 -17.35 -7.51 -1.44
N LEU A 92 -16.40 -8.10 -2.17
CA LEU A 92 -16.58 -9.38 -2.86
C LEU A 92 -15.86 -10.54 -2.19
N PHE A 93 -14.59 -10.39 -1.84
CA PHE A 93 -13.75 -11.48 -1.33
C PHE A 93 -12.83 -11.05 -0.18
N SER A 94 -12.43 -11.99 0.67
CA SER A 94 -11.46 -11.79 1.74
C SER A 94 -10.10 -12.39 1.37
N SER A 95 -9.00 -11.71 1.71
CA SER A 95 -7.67 -12.33 1.70
C SER A 95 -7.54 -13.53 2.65
N LEU A 96 -8.36 -13.60 3.71
CA LEU A 96 -8.41 -14.76 4.62
C LEU A 96 -8.89 -16.03 3.92
N ASP A 97 -9.69 -15.87 2.86
CA ASP A 97 -10.23 -16.96 2.05
C ASP A 97 -9.46 -17.15 0.73
N LYS A 98 -8.41 -16.33 0.49
CA LYS A 98 -7.55 -16.41 -0.69
C LYS A 98 -6.55 -17.54 -0.55
N PHE A 99 -6.28 -18.25 -1.64
CA PHE A 99 -5.29 -19.31 -1.69
C PHE A 99 -4.58 -19.36 -3.04
N ASP A 100 -3.43 -20.02 -3.08
CA ASP A 100 -2.72 -20.30 -4.33
C ASP A 100 -3.30 -21.57 -4.98
N SER A 101 -3.99 -21.39 -6.10
CA SER A 101 -4.55 -22.50 -6.89
C SER A 101 -3.60 -22.99 -7.99
N GLY A 102 -2.47 -22.31 -8.20
CA GLY A 102 -1.59 -22.52 -9.36
C GLY A 102 -2.20 -22.10 -10.70
N SER A 103 -3.37 -21.45 -10.72
CA SER A 103 -4.01 -21.01 -11.97
C SER A 103 -3.38 -19.76 -12.58
N GLY A 104 -2.71 -18.94 -11.75
CA GLY A 104 -2.20 -17.63 -12.15
C GLY A 104 -3.20 -16.49 -12.01
N TRP A 105 -4.34 -16.69 -11.34
CA TRP A 105 -5.30 -15.66 -10.96
C TRP A 105 -5.59 -15.71 -9.46
N PRO A 106 -5.97 -14.60 -8.82
CA PRO A 106 -6.43 -14.62 -7.44
C PRO A 106 -7.60 -15.61 -7.30
N SER A 107 -7.46 -16.51 -6.33
CA SER A 107 -8.40 -17.60 -6.12
C SER A 107 -8.92 -17.59 -4.69
N PHE A 108 -10.24 -17.70 -4.52
CA PHE A 108 -10.90 -17.64 -3.21
C PHE A 108 -11.79 -18.85 -2.99
N THR A 109 -11.95 -19.27 -1.74
CA THR A 109 -12.80 -20.44 -1.41
C THR A 109 -14.28 -20.09 -1.28
N LYS A 110 -14.60 -18.82 -1.01
CA LYS A 110 -15.97 -18.30 -0.89
C LYS A 110 -16.00 -16.77 -1.07
N PRO A 111 -17.16 -16.18 -1.40
CA PRO A 111 -17.39 -14.74 -1.30
C PRO A 111 -17.34 -14.27 0.16
N LEU A 112 -17.00 -13.00 0.37
CA LEU A 112 -16.95 -12.39 1.70
C LEU A 112 -18.34 -12.33 2.35
N LEU A 113 -19.35 -11.92 1.58
CA LEU A 113 -20.75 -11.86 2.00
C LEU A 113 -21.60 -12.75 1.09
N GLN A 114 -22.61 -13.39 1.65
CA GLN A 114 -23.58 -14.11 0.83
C GLN A 114 -24.40 -13.14 -0.02
N GLY A 115 -24.52 -13.43 -1.30
CA GLY A 115 -25.37 -12.69 -2.23
C GLY A 115 -24.75 -11.44 -2.85
N THR A 116 -23.45 -11.16 -2.66
CA THR A 116 -22.71 -10.12 -3.41
C THR A 116 -22.29 -10.58 -4.80
N VAL A 117 -22.20 -11.90 -5.02
CA VAL A 117 -21.90 -12.49 -6.33
C VAL A 117 -23.10 -13.26 -6.86
N VAL A 118 -23.23 -13.27 -8.18
CA VAL A 118 -24.25 -14.02 -8.92
C VAL A 118 -23.55 -15.01 -9.85
N ASP A 119 -24.00 -16.26 -9.77
CA ASP A 119 -23.54 -17.35 -10.61
C ASP A 119 -24.41 -17.42 -11.88
N ILE A 120 -23.79 -17.27 -13.05
CA ILE A 120 -24.45 -17.32 -14.35
C ILE A 120 -23.90 -18.49 -15.15
N GLU A 121 -24.79 -19.26 -15.79
CA GLU A 121 -24.36 -20.33 -16.67
C GLU A 121 -23.72 -19.75 -17.95
N ASP A 122 -22.43 -20.00 -18.15
CA ASP A 122 -21.66 -19.61 -19.33
C ASP A 122 -21.50 -20.82 -20.25
N ARG A 123 -22.04 -20.73 -21.47
CA ARG A 123 -21.93 -21.75 -22.53
C ARG A 123 -21.00 -21.33 -23.67
N SER A 124 -20.27 -20.23 -23.50
CA SER A 124 -19.38 -19.67 -24.50
C SER A 124 -18.24 -20.65 -24.80
N HIS A 125 -17.70 -20.59 -26.02
CA HIS A 125 -16.60 -21.45 -26.48
C HIS A 125 -16.88 -22.97 -26.40
N GLY A 126 -18.15 -23.39 -26.27
CA GLY A 126 -18.54 -24.80 -26.26
C GLY A 126 -18.24 -25.54 -24.94
N ILE A 127 -17.92 -24.81 -23.87
CA ILE A 127 -17.68 -25.35 -22.53
C ILE A 127 -18.78 -24.80 -21.61
N VAL A 128 -19.34 -25.64 -20.73
CA VAL A 128 -20.26 -25.18 -19.68
C VAL A 128 -19.42 -24.80 -18.46
N ARG A 129 -19.37 -23.51 -18.15
CA ARG A 129 -18.74 -22.96 -16.94
C ARG A 129 -19.79 -22.16 -16.16
N THR A 130 -19.46 -21.81 -14.93
CA THR A 130 -20.27 -20.89 -14.12
C THR A 130 -19.50 -19.59 -14.02
N GLU A 131 -19.97 -18.59 -14.76
CA GLU A 131 -19.50 -17.20 -14.66
C GLU A 131 -19.91 -16.62 -13.32
N VAL A 132 -19.03 -15.81 -12.73
CA VAL A 132 -19.28 -15.09 -11.50
C VAL A 132 -19.34 -13.61 -11.84
N ARG A 133 -20.43 -12.94 -11.49
CA ARG A 133 -20.61 -11.49 -11.64
C ARG A 133 -20.89 -10.82 -10.31
N SER A 134 -20.50 -9.56 -10.15
CA SER A 134 -20.93 -8.75 -8.99
C SER A 134 -22.41 -8.42 -9.11
N LYS A 135 -23.13 -8.43 -8.00
CA LYS A 135 -24.57 -8.16 -8.00
C LYS A 135 -24.86 -6.68 -8.19
N GLY A 136 -24.09 -5.79 -7.56
CA GLY A 136 -24.31 -4.34 -7.62
C GLY A 136 -24.09 -3.74 -9.01
N ALA A 137 -22.94 -4.01 -9.63
CA ALA A 137 -22.56 -3.42 -10.92
C ALA A 137 -22.79 -4.32 -12.13
N ASP A 138 -23.14 -5.59 -11.92
CA ASP A 138 -23.13 -6.60 -12.98
C ASP A 138 -21.75 -6.68 -13.68
N SER A 139 -20.67 -6.58 -12.90
CA SER A 139 -19.29 -6.69 -13.40
C SER A 139 -18.94 -8.17 -13.60
N HIS A 140 -18.41 -8.55 -14.76
CA HIS A 140 -17.78 -9.86 -14.92
C HIS A 140 -16.53 -9.96 -14.04
N LEU A 141 -16.52 -10.94 -13.13
CA LEU A 141 -15.42 -11.16 -12.19
C LEU A 141 -14.53 -12.32 -12.66
N GLY A 142 -15.14 -13.42 -13.09
CA GLY A 142 -14.42 -14.61 -13.53
C GLY A 142 -15.32 -15.83 -13.53
N HIS A 143 -14.81 -16.95 -13.02
CA HIS A 143 -15.53 -18.23 -13.00
C HIS A 143 -15.34 -18.98 -11.69
N VAL A 144 -16.35 -19.77 -11.31
CA VAL A 144 -16.30 -20.67 -10.15
C VAL A 144 -16.18 -22.13 -10.60
N PHE A 145 -15.36 -22.89 -9.87
CA PHE A 145 -15.05 -24.29 -10.13
C PHE A 145 -15.23 -25.14 -8.87
N ASN A 146 -15.52 -26.43 -9.02
CA ASN A 146 -15.74 -27.38 -7.92
C ASN A 146 -14.46 -28.13 -7.50
N ASP A 147 -13.31 -27.45 -7.52
CA ASP A 147 -11.99 -28.00 -7.22
C ASP A 147 -11.22 -27.22 -6.14
N GLY A 148 -11.93 -26.45 -5.31
CA GLY A 148 -11.33 -25.64 -4.25
C GLY A 148 -10.95 -26.44 -2.99
N PRO A 149 -9.98 -25.95 -2.20
CA PRO A 149 -9.48 -26.62 -0.99
C PRO A 149 -10.38 -26.43 0.25
N GLY A 150 -11.33 -25.49 0.20
CA GLY A 150 -12.22 -25.17 1.31
C GLY A 150 -13.36 -26.18 1.49
N PRO A 151 -14.12 -26.10 2.60
CA PRO A 151 -15.21 -27.04 2.91
C PRO A 151 -16.36 -27.01 1.88
N GLY A 152 -16.53 -25.90 1.17
CA GLY A 152 -17.49 -25.80 0.06
C GLY A 152 -17.02 -26.48 -1.23
N GLY A 153 -15.74 -26.86 -1.34
CA GLY A 153 -15.15 -27.41 -2.56
C GLY A 153 -15.09 -26.41 -3.72
N LEU A 154 -15.39 -25.14 -3.48
CA LEU A 154 -15.46 -24.11 -4.51
C LEU A 154 -14.14 -23.34 -4.62
N ARG A 155 -13.76 -23.05 -5.87
CA ARG A 155 -12.68 -22.13 -6.22
C ARG A 155 -13.24 -21.04 -7.11
N TYR A 156 -13.36 -19.85 -6.56
CA TYR A 156 -13.64 -18.63 -7.29
C TYR A 156 -12.33 -18.13 -7.91
N CYS A 157 -12.18 -18.28 -9.22
CA CYS A 157 -11.02 -17.83 -9.98
C CYS A 157 -11.36 -16.49 -10.64
N ILE A 158 -10.79 -15.41 -10.12
CA ILE A 158 -11.27 -14.05 -10.38
C ILE A 158 -10.19 -13.24 -11.11
N ASN A 159 -10.59 -12.36 -12.00
CA ASN A 159 -9.70 -11.40 -12.65
C ASN A 159 -9.36 -10.28 -11.66
N SER A 160 -8.07 -10.01 -11.46
CA SER A 160 -7.56 -8.87 -10.69
C SER A 160 -8.08 -7.55 -11.25
N ALA A 161 -8.16 -7.41 -12.57
CA ALA A 161 -8.74 -6.24 -13.23
C ALA A 161 -10.24 -6.01 -12.93
N SER A 162 -10.93 -6.95 -12.28
CA SER A 162 -12.30 -6.73 -11.78
C SER A 162 -12.36 -6.29 -10.31
N LEU A 163 -11.21 -6.23 -9.64
CA LEU A 163 -11.08 -6.02 -8.21
C LEU A 163 -10.29 -4.76 -7.90
N ARG A 164 -10.56 -4.18 -6.73
CA ARG A 164 -9.69 -3.25 -6.01
C ARG A 164 -9.42 -3.81 -4.63
N PHE A 165 -8.18 -3.77 -4.17
CA PHE A 165 -7.82 -4.21 -2.83
C PHE A 165 -8.01 -3.11 -1.78
N VAL A 166 -8.51 -3.47 -0.60
CA VAL A 166 -8.61 -2.61 0.60
C VAL A 166 -7.87 -3.31 1.73
N ALA A 167 -6.75 -2.74 2.18
CA ALA A 167 -5.94 -3.30 3.26
C ALA A 167 -6.73 -3.37 4.58
N ALA A 168 -6.42 -4.37 5.41
CA ALA A 168 -7.12 -4.62 6.67
C ALA A 168 -7.07 -3.41 7.62
N GLU A 169 -5.94 -2.71 7.66
CA GLU A 169 -5.73 -1.46 8.42
C GLU A 169 -6.59 -0.29 7.92
N ASN A 170 -7.03 -0.32 6.67
CA ASN A 170 -7.83 0.73 6.04
C ASN A 170 -9.34 0.43 6.03
N LEU A 171 -9.76 -0.72 6.54
CA LEU A 171 -11.16 -1.15 6.49
C LEU A 171 -12.10 -0.17 7.19
N GLU A 172 -11.76 0.31 8.39
CA GLU A 172 -12.62 1.30 9.08
C GLU A 172 -12.74 2.59 8.28
N ARG A 173 -11.59 3.10 7.80
CA ARG A 173 -11.51 4.35 7.05
C ARG A 173 -12.28 4.30 5.74
N GLU A 174 -12.29 3.15 5.08
CA GLU A 174 -13.00 2.95 3.81
C GLU A 174 -14.47 2.49 3.98
N GLY A 175 -15.02 2.55 5.19
CA GLY A 175 -16.44 2.22 5.44
C GLY A 175 -16.73 0.72 5.52
N PHE A 176 -15.69 -0.09 5.72
CA PHE A 176 -15.70 -1.54 5.83
C PHE A 176 -15.36 -2.03 7.25
N GLY A 177 -15.48 -1.16 8.26
CA GLY A 177 -15.10 -1.44 9.65
C GLY A 177 -15.75 -2.69 10.24
N GLN A 178 -16.91 -3.11 9.74
CA GLN A 178 -17.56 -4.36 10.13
C GLN A 178 -16.71 -5.62 9.86
N PHE A 179 -15.70 -5.56 8.99
CA PHE A 179 -14.83 -6.69 8.68
C PHE A 179 -13.53 -6.73 9.48
N VAL A 180 -13.17 -5.64 10.17
CA VAL A 180 -11.95 -5.55 11.00
C VAL A 180 -11.83 -6.69 12.02
N PRO A 181 -12.90 -7.05 12.79
CA PRO A 181 -12.78 -8.10 13.79
C PRO A 181 -12.29 -9.45 13.23
N ALA A 182 -12.63 -9.78 11.98
CA ALA A 182 -12.19 -11.02 11.35
C ALA A 182 -10.67 -11.05 11.12
N PHE A 183 -10.07 -9.91 10.78
CA PHE A 183 -8.62 -9.79 10.58
C PHE A 183 -7.86 -9.72 11.91
N VAL A 184 -8.47 -9.15 12.95
CA VAL A 184 -7.92 -9.20 14.32
C VAL A 184 -7.91 -10.64 14.84
N GLU A 185 -9.02 -11.36 14.71
CA GLU A 185 -9.13 -12.76 15.15
C GLU A 185 -8.15 -13.67 14.41
N ALA A 186 -7.91 -13.40 13.11
CA ALA A 186 -6.92 -14.09 12.31
C ALA A 186 -5.46 -13.72 12.67
N GLY A 187 -5.24 -12.75 13.57
CA GLY A 187 -3.91 -12.25 13.93
C GLY A 187 -3.23 -11.47 12.80
N ALA A 188 -4.01 -10.93 11.87
CA ALA A 188 -3.50 -10.20 10.70
C ALA A 188 -3.33 -8.69 10.97
N ILE A 189 -3.99 -8.15 11.99
CA ILE A 189 -3.86 -6.77 12.48
C ILE A 189 -3.99 -6.73 14.01
N GLU A 190 -3.28 -5.82 14.67
CA GLU A 190 -3.39 -5.58 16.11
C GLU A 190 -4.26 -4.35 16.36
N VAL A 191 -5.34 -4.50 17.14
CA VAL A 191 -6.12 -3.35 17.64
C VAL A 191 -5.56 -2.95 18.98
N THR A 192 -5.04 -1.73 19.08
CA THR A 192 -4.66 -1.15 20.37
C THR A 192 -5.90 -0.56 21.04
N ASP A 193 -6.24 -1.06 22.22
CA ASP A 193 -7.30 -0.51 23.09
C ASP A 193 -6.91 0.92 23.54
N ASP A 194 -7.26 1.94 22.76
CA ASP A 194 -7.41 3.30 23.29
C ASP A 194 -8.60 4.00 22.63
N ASP A 195 -9.62 4.24 23.46
CA ASP A 195 -10.88 4.93 23.16
C ASP A 195 -10.68 6.46 22.96
N SER A 196 -9.48 6.92 22.66
CA SER A 196 -9.21 8.26 22.13
C SER A 196 -8.87 8.15 20.65
N VAL A 197 -9.91 8.26 19.84
CA VAL A 197 -9.77 8.59 18.42
C VAL A 197 -9.19 10.01 18.32
N GLU A 198 -7.87 10.14 18.48
CA GLU A 198 -7.14 11.13 17.68
C GLU A 198 -7.14 10.57 16.26
N VAL A 199 -8.11 11.03 15.48
CA VAL A 199 -8.09 10.90 14.02
C VAL A 199 -6.89 11.69 13.56
N ASP A 200 -5.71 11.06 13.58
CA ASP A 200 -4.62 11.47 12.74
C ASP A 200 -5.11 11.27 11.31
N LYS A 201 -5.50 12.39 10.72
CA LYS A 201 -5.97 12.52 9.35
C LYS A 201 -4.95 11.84 8.43
N GLU A 202 -5.25 10.65 7.92
CA GLU A 202 -4.81 10.33 6.57
C GLU A 202 -5.60 11.22 5.61
N PRO A 203 -4.93 12.06 4.81
CA PRO A 203 -5.62 12.82 3.80
C PRO A 203 -6.08 11.84 2.73
N GLU A 204 -7.33 11.98 2.27
CA GLU A 204 -7.61 11.58 0.90
C GLU A 204 -6.58 12.27 0.00
N ALA A 205 -5.73 11.50 -0.65
CA ALA A 205 -5.03 11.96 -1.82
C ALA A 205 -5.47 11.08 -2.99
N SER A 206 -6.48 11.56 -3.73
CA SER A 206 -6.51 11.34 -5.18
C SER A 206 -5.36 12.13 -5.86
N GLY A 207 -4.19 12.14 -5.25
CA GLY A 207 -3.10 13.06 -5.49
C GLY A 207 -1.76 12.33 -5.36
N THR A 208 -0.76 12.95 -5.94
CA THR A 208 0.62 12.46 -5.91
C THR A 208 1.35 13.09 -4.73
N GLU A 209 2.26 12.36 -4.10
CA GLU A 209 3.19 12.92 -3.13
C GLU A 209 4.58 13.11 -3.76
N GLU A 210 5.38 13.98 -3.15
CA GLU A 210 6.76 14.24 -3.58
C GLU A 210 7.77 13.77 -2.53
N ALA A 211 8.90 13.22 -2.97
CA ALA A 211 10.06 12.91 -2.13
C ALA A 211 11.33 13.48 -2.75
N ILE A 212 12.20 14.09 -1.96
CA ILE A 212 13.48 14.65 -2.46
C ILE A 212 14.65 14.00 -1.70
N LEU A 213 15.50 13.29 -2.44
CA LEU A 213 16.52 12.39 -1.88
C LEU A 213 17.89 12.62 -2.53
N ALA A 214 18.95 12.63 -1.73
CA ALA A 214 20.33 12.67 -2.18
C ALA A 214 21.08 11.40 -1.73
N ALA A 215 21.68 10.68 -2.67
CA ALA A 215 22.32 9.39 -2.39
C ALA A 215 23.63 9.18 -3.18
N GLY A 216 24.30 10.25 -3.61
CA GLY A 216 25.47 10.19 -4.48
C GLY A 216 25.19 10.77 -5.86
N CYS A 217 25.86 10.26 -6.90
CA CYS A 217 25.59 10.69 -8.28
C CYS A 217 24.12 10.42 -8.64
N PHE A 218 23.37 11.47 -8.97
CA PHE A 218 21.93 11.36 -9.17
C PHE A 218 21.48 10.49 -10.37
N TRP A 219 22.38 10.14 -11.30
CA TRP A 219 22.06 9.33 -12.48
C TRP A 219 21.68 7.91 -12.10
N GLY A 220 22.49 7.28 -11.23
CA GLY A 220 22.20 5.93 -10.75
C GLY A 220 21.03 5.90 -9.79
N VAL A 221 20.84 6.97 -9.01
CA VAL A 221 19.71 7.10 -8.09
C VAL A 221 18.39 7.22 -8.87
N GLU A 222 18.33 8.11 -9.87
CA GLU A 222 17.16 8.31 -10.72
C GLU A 222 16.78 7.02 -11.46
N HIS A 223 17.76 6.38 -12.10
CA HIS A 223 17.54 5.15 -12.85
C HIS A 223 16.94 4.03 -11.99
N LEU A 224 17.40 3.87 -10.75
CA LEU A 224 16.83 2.87 -9.83
C LEU A 224 15.40 3.21 -9.39
N PHE A 225 15.09 4.50 -9.17
CA PHE A 225 13.74 4.89 -8.77
C PHE A 225 12.73 4.87 -9.93
N LEU A 226 13.16 5.05 -11.17
CA LEU A 226 12.28 4.95 -12.34
C LEU A 226 11.61 3.58 -12.46
N ASP A 227 12.30 2.52 -12.06
CA ASP A 227 11.79 1.14 -12.10
C ASP A 227 10.95 0.74 -10.88
N LEU A 228 10.82 1.62 -9.88
CA LEU A 228 10.06 1.33 -8.66
C LEU A 228 8.56 1.54 -8.91
N ASP A 229 7.77 0.47 -8.81
CA ASP A 229 6.31 0.57 -8.96
C ASP A 229 5.72 1.56 -7.93
N GLY A 230 4.79 2.39 -8.39
CA GLY A 230 4.24 3.51 -7.63
C GLY A 230 4.96 4.85 -7.81
N VAL A 231 6.20 4.87 -8.33
CA VAL A 231 6.84 6.11 -8.78
C VAL A 231 6.24 6.50 -10.14
N LEU A 232 5.82 7.77 -10.26
CA LEU A 232 5.13 8.32 -11.43
C LEU A 232 6.05 9.16 -12.31
N SER A 233 6.95 9.93 -11.70
CA SER A 233 7.99 10.66 -12.42
C SER A 233 9.18 10.95 -11.52
N THR A 234 10.33 11.18 -12.15
CA THR A 234 11.57 11.58 -11.49
C THR A 234 12.11 12.86 -12.14
N GLU A 235 12.85 13.64 -11.36
CA GLU A 235 13.60 14.78 -11.86
C GLU A 235 14.88 14.93 -11.06
N VAL A 236 16.02 15.00 -11.74
CA VAL A 236 17.31 15.24 -11.09
C VAL A 236 17.58 16.74 -10.95
N GLY A 237 18.26 17.12 -9.87
CA GLY A 237 18.51 18.52 -9.57
C GLY A 237 19.42 18.75 -8.37
N TYR A 238 19.42 20.00 -7.92
CA TYR A 238 20.33 20.52 -6.90
C TYR A 238 19.55 21.19 -5.77
N ILE A 239 19.76 20.78 -4.53
CA ILE A 239 19.04 21.31 -3.34
C ILE A 239 19.96 21.33 -2.10
N GLY A 240 19.58 22.08 -1.06
CA GLY A 240 20.29 22.11 0.22
C GLY A 240 21.54 22.99 0.24
N GLY A 241 21.78 23.77 -0.82
CA GLY A 241 22.87 24.74 -0.91
C GLY A 241 22.40 26.19 -0.82
N HIS A 242 23.32 27.11 -1.05
CA HIS A 242 23.09 28.56 -0.93
C HIS A 242 23.23 29.32 -2.25
N THR A 243 23.80 28.70 -3.29
CA THR A 243 23.89 29.32 -4.62
C THR A 243 22.52 29.31 -5.31
N LYS A 244 22.07 30.46 -5.83
CA LYS A 244 20.82 30.54 -6.59
C LYS A 244 21.05 30.14 -8.05
N ASN A 245 20.11 29.42 -8.65
CA ASN A 245 20.23 28.90 -10.03
C ASN A 245 21.59 28.23 -10.32
N PRO A 246 22.04 27.26 -9.49
CA PRO A 246 23.32 26.62 -9.68
C PRO A 246 23.35 25.82 -11.00
N THR A 247 24.48 25.83 -11.69
CA THR A 247 24.76 24.90 -12.80
C THR A 247 25.49 23.67 -12.29
N TYR A 248 25.54 22.59 -13.07
CA TYR A 248 26.35 21.42 -12.75
C TYR A 248 27.82 21.79 -12.43
N ARG A 249 28.36 22.77 -13.17
CA ARG A 249 29.72 23.27 -12.96
C ARG A 249 29.87 23.98 -11.60
N ASP A 250 28.86 24.67 -11.12
CA ASP A 250 28.91 25.29 -9.78
C ASP A 250 28.87 24.23 -8.68
N VAL A 251 28.05 23.20 -8.86
CA VAL A 251 27.85 22.11 -7.89
C VAL A 251 29.09 21.23 -7.77
N THR A 252 29.70 20.85 -8.89
CA THR A 252 30.91 20.01 -8.92
C THR A 252 32.14 20.66 -8.26
N THR A 253 32.13 21.99 -8.05
CA THR A 253 33.19 22.66 -7.28
C THR A 253 33.09 22.42 -5.76
N GLY A 254 31.94 21.91 -5.29
CA GLY A 254 31.60 21.77 -3.87
C GLY A 254 31.28 23.09 -3.16
N ARG A 255 31.42 24.24 -3.83
CA ARG A 255 31.24 25.56 -3.19
C ARG A 255 29.78 25.99 -3.09
N SER A 256 28.90 25.44 -3.93
CA SER A 256 27.49 25.84 -3.95
C SER A 256 26.70 25.37 -2.71
N GLY A 257 27.24 24.37 -2.00
CA GLY A 257 26.59 23.69 -0.88
C GLY A 257 25.47 22.73 -1.28
N HIS A 258 25.09 22.67 -2.56
CA HIS A 258 24.02 21.80 -3.01
C HIS A 258 24.44 20.32 -2.97
N ALA A 259 23.48 19.45 -2.69
CA ALA A 259 23.54 18.03 -3.00
C ALA A 259 23.00 17.80 -4.42
N GLU A 260 23.55 16.82 -5.13
CA GLU A 260 22.85 16.16 -6.22
C GLU A 260 21.69 15.37 -5.62
N SER A 261 20.50 15.52 -6.20
CA SER A 261 19.28 14.94 -5.62
C SER A 261 18.29 14.56 -6.72
N VAL A 262 17.42 13.63 -6.39
CA VAL A 262 16.27 13.23 -7.21
C VAL A 262 15.02 13.71 -6.49
N ARG A 263 14.14 14.40 -7.21
CA ARG A 263 12.76 14.65 -6.83
C ARG A 263 11.89 13.58 -7.47
N LEU A 264 11.16 12.83 -6.65
CA LEU A 264 10.23 11.79 -7.05
C LEU A 264 8.82 12.34 -6.89
N VAL A 265 7.96 12.06 -7.85
CA VAL A 265 6.50 12.15 -7.70
C VAL A 265 5.99 10.72 -7.65
N PHE A 266 5.27 10.35 -6.60
CA PHE A 266 4.81 8.97 -6.40
C PHE A 266 3.34 8.93 -6.00
N ASN A 267 2.72 7.79 -6.24
CA ASN A 267 1.36 7.51 -5.80
C ASN A 267 1.43 6.86 -4.40
N PRO A 268 1.04 7.58 -3.32
CA PRO A 268 1.10 7.03 -1.96
C PRO A 268 0.20 5.80 -1.77
N SER A 269 -0.79 5.59 -2.65
CA SER A 269 -1.63 4.39 -2.66
C SER A 269 -0.95 3.16 -3.26
N LYS A 270 0.19 3.32 -3.94
CA LYS A 270 0.98 2.23 -4.53
C LYS A 270 2.30 1.99 -3.79
N VAL A 271 2.95 3.07 -3.36
CA VAL A 271 4.21 3.01 -2.63
C VAL A 271 4.21 4.10 -1.56
N SER A 272 4.42 3.73 -0.31
CA SER A 272 4.48 4.68 0.79
C SER A 272 5.81 5.43 0.82
N TYR A 273 5.82 6.60 1.47
CA TYR A 273 7.06 7.34 1.71
C TYR A 273 8.10 6.49 2.47
N SER A 274 7.66 5.67 3.44
CA SER A 274 8.54 4.77 4.19
C SER A 274 9.16 3.68 3.30
N GLU A 275 8.41 3.15 2.33
CA GLU A 275 8.95 2.19 1.35
C GLU A 275 9.96 2.84 0.41
N ILE A 276 9.70 4.07 -0.04
CA ILE A 276 10.68 4.89 -0.78
C ILE A 276 11.96 5.08 0.06
N LEU A 277 11.84 5.35 1.36
CA LEU A 277 13.00 5.52 2.24
C LEU A 277 13.75 4.20 2.48
N ASN A 278 13.04 3.09 2.64
CA ASN A 278 13.68 1.77 2.74
C ASN A 278 14.44 1.42 1.46
N TYR A 279 13.86 1.72 0.29
CA TYR A 279 14.53 1.59 -1.00
C TYR A 279 15.76 2.51 -1.08
N PHE A 280 15.63 3.76 -0.64
CA PHE A 280 16.73 4.72 -0.52
C PHE A 280 17.90 4.20 0.30
N PHE A 281 17.67 3.59 1.47
CA PHE A 281 18.76 3.06 2.28
C PHE A 281 19.44 1.82 1.67
N ARG A 282 18.75 1.08 0.79
CA ARG A 282 19.32 -0.08 0.08
C ARG A 282 20.14 0.29 -1.14
N LEU A 283 19.86 1.43 -1.79
CA LEU A 283 20.50 1.78 -3.07
C LEU A 283 21.90 2.37 -2.94
N HIS A 284 22.31 2.82 -1.75
CA HIS A 284 23.57 3.53 -1.54
C HIS A 284 24.24 3.15 -0.22
N ASP A 285 25.48 3.62 0.01
CA ASP A 285 26.10 3.58 1.33
C ASP A 285 25.73 4.85 2.13
N PRO A 286 24.84 4.76 3.13
CA PRO A 286 24.41 5.88 3.96
C PRO A 286 25.39 6.19 5.10
N THR A 287 26.53 5.48 5.19
CA THR A 287 27.53 5.65 6.26
C THR A 287 28.72 6.52 5.82
N THR A 288 28.84 6.80 4.52
CA THR A 288 29.94 7.56 3.94
C THR A 288 29.61 9.05 3.83
N ARG A 289 30.18 9.85 4.73
CA ARG A 289 29.98 11.30 4.72
C ARG A 289 30.59 11.94 3.47
N ASN A 290 29.81 12.74 2.74
CA ASN A 290 30.25 13.52 1.57
C ASN A 290 30.95 12.67 0.50
N ARG A 291 30.47 11.44 0.30
CA ARG A 291 31.00 10.50 -0.67
C ARG A 291 29.95 9.45 -0.99
N GLN A 292 29.90 9.04 -2.26
CA GLN A 292 29.34 7.75 -2.63
C GLN A 292 30.30 7.03 -3.58
N HIS A 293 30.71 5.81 -3.24
CA HIS A 293 31.73 5.08 -4.00
C HIS A 293 32.97 5.95 -4.33
N ASN A 294 33.25 6.16 -5.63
CA ASN A 294 34.37 6.96 -6.11
C ASN A 294 34.03 8.47 -6.24
N ASP A 295 32.78 8.83 -6.06
CA ASP A 295 32.29 10.21 -6.17
C ASP A 295 32.44 10.90 -4.81
N ILE A 296 33.45 11.77 -4.71
CA ILE A 296 33.87 12.42 -3.46
C ILE A 296 33.54 13.90 -3.50
N GLY A 297 32.76 14.37 -2.53
CA GLY A 297 32.34 15.76 -2.41
C GLY A 297 31.05 15.90 -1.64
N SER A 298 30.81 17.08 -1.05
CA SER A 298 29.58 17.35 -0.31
C SER A 298 28.33 17.27 -1.18
N GLN A 299 28.47 17.41 -2.50
CA GLN A 299 27.38 17.23 -3.44
C GLN A 299 26.90 15.77 -3.53
N TYR A 300 27.73 14.80 -3.14
CA TYR A 300 27.39 13.36 -3.16
C TYR A 300 26.99 12.82 -1.78
N ARG A 301 26.65 13.71 -0.83
CA ARG A 301 26.26 13.30 0.52
C ARG A 301 24.90 12.59 0.52
N SER A 302 24.71 11.72 1.51
CA SER A 302 23.40 11.14 1.81
C SER A 302 22.52 12.16 2.54
N ALA A 303 21.36 12.50 2.00
CA ALA A 303 20.40 13.39 2.63
C ALA A 303 18.96 13.11 2.21
N ILE A 304 18.02 13.33 3.13
CA ILE A 304 16.57 13.31 2.93
C ILE A 304 16.09 14.74 3.15
N PHE A 305 15.46 15.33 2.12
CA PHE A 305 14.88 16.67 2.18
C PHE A 305 13.38 16.57 2.37
N TYR A 306 12.90 16.74 3.61
CA TYR A 306 11.48 16.57 3.93
C TYR A 306 10.65 17.79 3.49
N LEU A 307 9.46 17.52 2.95
CA LEU A 307 8.51 18.55 2.52
C LEU A 307 7.39 18.80 3.54
N SER A 308 7.27 17.94 4.54
CA SER A 308 6.30 18.04 5.62
C SER A 308 6.86 17.46 6.91
N GLU A 309 6.20 17.78 8.03
CA GLU A 309 6.56 17.23 9.33
C GLU A 309 6.37 15.70 9.38
N ALA A 310 5.31 15.18 8.74
CA ALA A 310 5.08 13.75 8.62
C ALA A 310 6.24 13.04 7.88
N GLN A 311 6.80 13.66 6.83
CA GLN A 311 7.99 13.13 6.16
C GLN A 311 9.23 13.20 7.06
N ARG A 312 9.40 14.27 7.86
CA ARG A 312 10.51 14.36 8.82
C ARG A 312 10.45 13.21 9.83
N GLU A 313 9.29 12.98 10.43
CA GLU A 313 9.07 11.92 11.42
C GLU A 313 9.28 10.53 10.82
N ALA A 314 8.73 10.26 9.64
CA ALA A 314 8.94 9.01 8.91
C ALA A 314 10.43 8.79 8.57
N ALA A 315 11.12 9.82 8.09
CA ALA A 315 12.55 9.77 7.81
C ALA A 315 13.38 9.46 9.05
N GLU A 316 13.07 10.08 10.19
CA GLU A 316 13.75 9.85 11.45
C GLU A 316 13.52 8.43 11.96
N LYS A 317 12.29 7.94 11.86
CA LYS A 317 11.91 6.58 12.23
C LYS A 317 12.66 5.54 11.39
N VAL A 318 12.56 5.63 10.05
CA VAL A 318 13.21 4.67 9.14
C VAL A 318 14.74 4.72 9.30
N ARG A 319 15.33 5.91 9.40
CA ARG A 319 16.78 6.05 9.65
C ARG A 319 17.19 5.34 10.95
N ALA A 320 16.41 5.51 12.02
CA ALA A 320 16.70 4.87 13.31
C ALA A 320 16.48 3.35 13.29
N GLU A 321 15.57 2.83 12.46
CA GLU A 321 15.40 1.40 12.23
C GLU A 321 16.59 0.82 11.45
N VAL A 322 17.03 1.49 10.39
CA VAL A 322 18.19 1.08 9.58
C VAL A 322 19.49 1.14 10.39
N ASP A 323 19.68 2.16 11.22
CA ASP A 323 20.86 2.26 12.09
C ASP A 323 20.93 1.12 13.13
N ARG A 324 19.78 0.51 13.46
CA ARG A 324 19.67 -0.64 14.38
C ARG A 324 19.67 -2.01 13.70
N SER A 325 19.63 -2.08 12.37
CA SER A 325 19.37 -3.34 11.64
C SER A 325 20.60 -4.25 11.47
N ASP A 326 21.75 -3.86 12.01
CA ASP A 326 23.07 -4.52 11.82
C ASP A 326 23.51 -4.66 10.34
N VAL A 327 22.75 -4.14 9.38
CA VAL A 327 23.08 -4.14 7.94
C VAL A 327 24.33 -3.30 7.65
N PHE A 328 24.48 -2.19 8.38
CA PHE A 328 25.62 -1.29 8.24
C PHE A 328 26.52 -1.36 9.47
N ILE A 329 27.81 -1.59 9.25
CA ILE A 329 28.81 -1.66 10.33
C ILE A 329 29.05 -0.28 10.95
N ASN A 330 28.98 0.77 10.13
CA ASN A 330 29.21 2.15 10.55
C ASN A 330 27.87 2.86 10.79
N PRO A 331 27.83 3.88 11.67
CA PRO A 331 26.62 4.66 11.90
C PRO A 331 26.11 5.34 10.62
N ILE A 332 24.79 5.46 10.52
CA ILE A 332 24.13 6.18 9.44
C ILE A 332 24.43 7.68 9.57
N VAL A 333 24.97 8.28 8.51
CA VAL A 333 25.29 9.73 8.46
C VAL A 333 24.32 10.53 7.61
N THR A 334 23.24 9.92 7.13
CA THR A 334 22.18 10.57 6.35
C THR A 334 21.60 11.78 7.08
N GLU A 335 21.71 12.93 6.43
CA GLU A 335 21.12 14.19 6.90
C GLU A 335 19.59 14.14 6.69
N ILE A 336 18.81 14.61 7.66
CA ILE A 336 17.36 14.82 7.52
C ILE A 336 17.14 16.31 7.72
N VAL A 337 16.74 17.00 6.65
CA VAL A 337 16.74 18.47 6.58
C VAL A 337 15.49 18.95 5.85
N GLU A 338 15.01 20.15 6.21
CA GLU A 338 13.86 20.75 5.53
C GLU A 338 14.21 21.03 4.06
N ALA A 339 13.28 20.75 3.16
CA ALA A 339 13.46 21.03 1.74
C ALA A 339 13.49 22.54 1.48
N GLY A 340 14.62 23.01 0.95
CA GLY A 340 14.74 24.35 0.36
C GLY A 340 14.34 24.38 -1.11
N PRO A 341 14.72 25.43 -1.86
CA PRO A 341 14.50 25.49 -3.30
C PRO A 341 15.21 24.34 -4.03
N PHE A 342 14.45 23.61 -4.84
CA PHE A 342 14.97 22.60 -5.77
C PHE A 342 15.26 23.25 -7.13
N TRP A 343 16.49 23.08 -7.62
CA TRP A 343 16.91 23.57 -8.93
C TRP A 343 17.06 22.41 -9.89
N SER A 344 16.18 22.33 -10.89
CA SER A 344 16.27 21.33 -11.96
C SER A 344 17.66 21.32 -12.59
N ALA A 345 18.27 20.14 -12.72
CA ALA A 345 19.51 19.99 -13.45
C ALA A 345 19.28 20.14 -14.95
N GLU A 346 20.36 20.39 -15.69
CA GLU A 346 20.32 20.53 -17.13
C GLU A 346 19.71 19.30 -17.81
N GLU A 347 18.98 19.48 -18.93
CA GLU A 347 18.24 18.43 -19.64
C GLU A 347 19.07 17.18 -19.99
N TYR A 348 20.38 17.33 -20.19
CA TYR A 348 21.26 16.21 -20.47
C TYR A 348 21.51 15.30 -19.26
N HIS A 349 21.19 15.76 -18.04
CA HIS A 349 21.25 14.95 -16.83
C HIS A 349 19.95 14.17 -16.55
N GLN A 350 18.80 14.69 -16.99
CA GLN A 350 17.50 14.04 -16.81
C GLN A 350 17.48 12.69 -17.54
N GLU A 351 17.06 11.62 -16.87
CA GLU A 351 16.94 10.27 -17.44
C GLU A 351 18.23 9.83 -18.16
N TYR A 352 19.40 10.20 -17.63
CA TYR A 352 20.69 10.04 -18.34
C TYR A 352 20.98 8.59 -18.73
N LEU A 353 20.69 7.63 -17.85
CA LEU A 353 20.95 6.20 -18.10
C LEU A 353 19.92 5.55 -19.03
N GLU A 354 18.68 6.06 -19.11
CA GLU A 354 17.73 5.68 -20.16
C GLU A 354 18.21 6.17 -21.53
N LYS A 355 18.71 7.41 -21.59
CA LYS A 355 19.32 8.00 -22.79
C LYS A 355 20.65 7.33 -23.16
N ASN A 356 21.36 6.76 -22.18
CA ASN A 356 22.69 6.15 -22.35
C ASN A 356 22.79 4.81 -21.57
N PRO A 357 22.24 3.70 -22.10
CA PRO A 357 22.19 2.42 -21.36
C PRO A 357 23.56 1.81 -21.00
N GLY A 358 24.64 2.22 -21.68
CA GLY A 358 26.02 1.85 -21.34
C GLY A 358 26.75 2.91 -20.51
N GLY A 359 26.01 3.88 -19.95
CA GLY A 359 26.53 4.99 -19.18
C GLY A 359 27.03 4.58 -17.80
N TYR A 360 27.54 5.57 -17.06
CA TYR A 360 28.10 5.35 -15.74
C TYR A 360 27.01 5.02 -14.71
N MET A 361 26.83 3.73 -14.41
CA MET A 361 25.97 3.25 -13.33
C MET A 361 26.84 2.98 -12.08
N CYS A 362 26.70 3.83 -11.05
CA CYS A 362 27.51 3.76 -9.83
C CYS A 362 26.73 3.28 -8.59
N HIS A 363 25.46 2.95 -8.75
CA HIS A 363 24.61 2.42 -7.69
C HIS A 363 24.26 0.97 -7.98
N VAL A 364 24.07 0.19 -6.92
CA VAL A 364 23.59 -1.19 -6.98
C VAL A 364 22.71 -1.39 -5.76
N LEU A 365 21.52 -1.95 -5.95
CA LEU A 365 20.65 -2.31 -4.84
C LEU A 365 21.31 -3.39 -3.99
N ARG A 366 21.36 -3.15 -2.69
CA ARG A 366 21.75 -4.14 -1.69
C ARG A 366 20.52 -4.96 -1.30
N ASP A 367 20.69 -6.27 -1.20
CA ASP A 367 19.66 -7.20 -0.74
C ASP A 367 19.26 -6.94 0.71
#